data_AF-A0A4Q3W5G5-F1
#
_entry.id   AF-A0A4Q3W5G5-F1
#
_cell.length_a   1.000
_cell.length_b   1.000
_cell.length_c   1.000
_cell.angle_alpha   90.00
_cell.angle_beta   90.00
_cell.angle_gamma   90.00
#
_symmetry.space_group_name_H-M   'P 1'
#
loop_
_entity.id
_entity.type
_entity.pdbx_description
1 polymer ?
#
loop_
_entity_poly.entity_id
_entity_poly.type
_entity_poly.pdbx_seq_one_letter_code
_entity_poly.pdbx_strand_id
1 'polypeptide(L)' 'MDDQLDYQRIAAAIEYISDNHLLQPSLEEVAKQVGISPFHFHKIFARWAGISPKKFLQYTTLS' A
#
# COMPACT_ATOMS: atom_id res chain seq x y z
N MET A 1 -1.82 20.68 1.40
CA MET A 1 -1.33 20.16 2.70
C MET A 1 -1.50 18.64 2.78
N ASP A 2 -2.39 18.05 1.98
CA ASP A 2 -2.73 16.62 1.99
C ASP A 2 -1.60 15.68 1.51
N ASP A 3 -0.73 16.12 0.60
CA ASP A 3 0.32 15.25 0.01
C ASP A 3 1.32 14.70 1.03
N GLN A 4 1.62 15.42 2.12
CA GLN A 4 2.58 14.94 3.12
C GLN A 4 1.99 13.82 4.00
N LEU A 5 0.70 13.93 4.34
CA LEU A 5 0.00 12.88 5.08
C LEU A 5 -0.22 11.64 4.20
N ASP A 6 -0.58 11.86 2.93
CA ASP A 6 -0.72 10.78 1.95
C ASP A 6 0.60 10.06 1.70
N TYR A 7 1.71 10.79 1.60
CA TYR A 7 3.04 10.20 1.51
C TYR A 7 3.36 9.33 2.72
N GLN A 8 3.16 9.82 3.94
CA GLN A 8 3.40 9.06 5.17
C GLN A 8 2.57 7.78 5.24
N ARG A 9 1.30 7.84 4.82
CA ARG A 9 0.43 6.67 4.74
C ARG A 9 0.90 5.64 3.72
N ILE A 10 1.34 6.07 2.54
CA ILE A 10 1.86 5.14 1.53
C ILE A 10 3.19 4.53 1.98
N ALA A 11 4.08 5.31 2.61
CA ALA A 11 5.33 4.78 3.14
C ALA A 11 5.07 3.70 4.20
N ALA A 12 4.16 3.95 5.15
CA ALA A 12 3.75 2.98 6.15
C ALA A 12 3.07 1.75 5.53
N ALA A 13 2.28 1.92 4.47
CA ALA A 13 1.66 0.81 3.77
C ALA A 13 2.68 -0.09 3.06
N ILE A 14 3.67 0.51 2.39
CA ILE A 14 4.76 -0.22 1.73
C ILE A 14 5.57 -0.99 2.78
N GLU A 15 5.93 -0.35 3.89
CA GLU A 15 6.63 -0.99 5.00
C GLU A 15 5.84 -2.18 5.56
N TYR A 16 4.54 -1.99 5.80
CA TYR A 16 3.67 -3.06 6.27
C TYR A 16 3.59 -4.23 5.29
N ILE A 17 3.43 -3.96 3.98
CA ILE A 17 3.43 -5.01 2.94
C ILE A 17 4.78 -5.74 2.92
N SER A 18 5.90 -5.03 3.01
CA SER A 18 7.23 -5.62 3.03
C SER A 18 7.48 -6.48 4.27
N ASP A 19 7.02 -6.06 5.45
CA ASP A 19 7.15 -6.83 6.69
C ASP A 19 6.24 -8.08 6.69
N ASN A 20 5.06 -7.96 6.09
CA ASN A 20 4.03 -9.01 6.12
C ASN A 20 3.92 -9.79 4.79
N HIS A 21 4.87 -9.66 3.86
CA HIS A 21 4.78 -10.24 2.51
C HIS A 21 4.54 -11.77 2.51
N LEU A 22 5.07 -12.49 3.51
CA LEU A 22 4.84 -13.93 3.70
C LEU A 22 3.38 -14.29 4.01
N LEU A 23 2.64 -13.38 4.64
CA LEU A 23 1.21 -13.54 4.96
C LEU A 23 0.29 -13.17 3.80
N GLN A 24 0.84 -12.62 2.72
CA GLN A 24 0.10 -12.12 1.55
C GLN A 24 -1.10 -11.24 1.95
N PRO A 25 -0.88 -10.14 2.71
CA PRO A 25 -1.96 -9.30 3.19
C PRO A 25 -2.80 -8.78 2.02
N SER A 26 -4.11 -8.79 2.21
CA SER A 26 -5.02 -8.26 1.20
C SER A 26 -4.90 -6.74 1.11
N LEU A 27 -5.25 -6.19 -0.05
CA LEU A 27 -5.26 -4.75 -0.26
C LEU A 27 -6.12 -4.00 0.77
N GLU A 28 -7.23 -4.62 1.18
CA GLU A 28 -8.16 -4.07 2.15
C GLU A 28 -7.57 -4.04 3.56
N GLU A 29 -6.77 -5.03 3.93
CA GLU A 29 -6.08 -5.06 5.22
C GLU A 29 -5.02 -3.97 5.32
N VAL A 30 -4.21 -3.81 4.27
CA VAL A 30 -3.21 -2.73 4.22
C VAL A 30 -3.89 -1.37 4.32
N ALA A 31 -4.97 -1.15 3.56
CA ALA A 31 -5.72 0.10 3.59
C ALA A 31 -6.33 0.40 4.98
N LYS A 32 -6.88 -0.62 5.65
CA LYS A 32 -7.36 -0.51 7.04
C LYS A 32 -6.24 -0.15 8.01
N GLN A 33 -5.06 -0.79 7.87
CA GLN A 33 -3.91 -0.54 8.73
C GLN A 33 -3.42 0.90 8.67
N VAL A 34 -3.44 1.51 7.48
CA VAL A 34 -3.06 2.92 7.28
C VAL A 34 -4.23 3.91 7.38
N GLY A 35 -5.41 3.43 7.81
CA GLY A 35 -6.57 4.26 8.13
C GLY A 35 -7.21 4.97 6.93
N ILE A 36 -7.13 4.38 5.73
CA ILE A 36 -7.72 4.95 4.51
C ILE A 36 -8.61 3.96 3.78
N SER A 37 -9.61 4.48 3.09
CA SER A 37 -10.53 3.60 2.34
C SER A 37 -9.77 2.91 1.20
N PRO A 38 -10.11 1.66 0.85
CA PRO A 38 -9.42 0.91 -0.21
C PRO A 38 -9.41 1.64 -1.56
N PHE A 39 -10.49 2.37 -1.87
CA PHE A 39 -10.57 3.17 -3.10
C PHE A 39 -9.58 4.33 -3.11
N HIS A 40 -9.44 5.04 -1.99
CA HIS A 40 -8.49 6.15 -1.87
C HIS A 40 -7.05 5.63 -1.88
N PHE A 41 -6.80 4.53 -1.16
CA PHE A 41 -5.51 3.85 -1.15
C PHE A 41 -5.05 3.48 -2.55
N HIS A 42 -5.92 2.89 -3.37
CA HIS A 42 -5.56 2.51 -4.74
C HIS A 42 -5.07 3.71 -5.57
N LYS A 43 -5.77 4.85 -5.50
CA LYS A 43 -5.37 6.07 -6.24
C LYS A 43 -4.05 6.64 -5.74
N ILE A 44 -3.90 6.78 -4.43
CA ILE A 44 -2.73 7.42 -3.82
C ILE A 44 -1.50 6.51 -3.99
N PHE A 45 -1.66 5.20 -3.80
CA PHE A 45 -0.59 4.23 -3.98
C PHE A 45 -0.07 4.23 -5.43
N ALA A 46 -0.96 4.18 -6.43
CA ALA A 46 -0.53 4.21 -7.82
C ALA A 46 0.17 5.53 -8.21
N ARG A 47 -0.26 6.65 -7.62
CA ARG A 47 0.36 7.97 -7.83
C ARG A 47 1.79 8.02 -7.27
N TRP A 48 2.05 7.39 -6.12
CA TRP A 48 3.35 7.43 -5.44
C TRP A 48 4.29 6.28 -5.84
N ALA A 49 3.79 5.05 -5.92
CA ALA A 49 4.58 3.86 -6.26
C ALA A 49 4.70 3.62 -7.78
N GLY A 50 3.93 4.34 -8.61
CA GLY A 50 3.94 4.20 -10.07
C GLY A 50 3.31 2.91 -10.59
N ILE A 51 2.89 1.99 -9.72
CA ILE A 51 2.20 0.74 -10.06
C ILE A 51 1.00 0.50 -9.16
N SER A 52 0.07 -0.36 -9.59
CA SER A 52 -1.07 -0.70 -8.76
C SER A 52 -0.64 -1.55 -7.55
N PRO A 53 -1.34 -1.43 -6.41
CA PRO A 53 -1.07 -2.24 -5.21
C PRO A 53 -1.08 -3.75 -5.48
N LYS A 54 -2.01 -4.22 -6.31
CA LYS A 54 -2.10 -5.64 -6.69
C LYS A 54 -0.88 -6.11 -7.46
N LYS A 55 -0.28 -5.25 -8.28
CA LYS A 55 0.96 -5.56 -9.01
C LYS A 55 2.16 -5.55 -8.07
N PHE A 56 2.20 -4.62 -7.12
CA PHE A 56 3.22 -4.56 -6.08
C PHE A 56 3.23 -5.83 -5.21
N LEU A 57 2.07 -6.28 -4.74
CA LEU A 57 1.92 -7.52 -3.96
C LEU A 57 2.42 -8.76 -4.70
N GLN A 58 2.21 -8.84 -6.02
CA GLN A 58 2.73 -9.94 -6.84
C GLN A 58 4.26 -9.94 -6.93
N TYR A 59 4.90 -8.76 -6.93
CA TYR A 59 6.36 -8.68 -6.95
C TYR A 59 6.98 -9.08 -5.62
N THR A 60 6.35 -8.70 -4.50
CA THR A 60 6.84 -9.08 -3.17
C THR A 60 6.74 -10.57 -2.89
N THR A 61 5.86 -11.31 -3.58
CA THR A 61 5.75 -12.78 -3.45
C THR A 61 6.76 -13.57 -4.30
N LEU A 62 7.49 -12.92 -5.21
CA LEU A 62 8.44 -13.56 -6.12
C LEU A 62 9.90 -13.48 -5.65
N SER A 63 10.16 -12.94 -4.45
CA SER A 63 11.50 -12.77 -3.86
C SER A 63 11.88 -13.89 -2.92
#